data_AF-A0A2V8MTC2-F1
#
_entry.id   AF-A0A2V8MTC2-F1
#
_cell.length_a   1.000
_cell.length_b   1.000
_cell.length_c   1.000
_cell.angle_alpha   90.00
_cell.angle_beta   90.00
_cell.angle_gamma   90.00
#
_symmetry.space_group_name_H-M   'P 1'
#
loop_
_entity.id
_entity.type
_entity.pdbx_description
1 polymer ?
#
loop_
_entity_poly.entity_id
_entity_poly.type
_entity_poly.pdbx_seq_one_letter_code
_entity_poly.pdbx_strand_id
1 'polypeptide(L)'
;MTGRRILLVLVLLFGLTAQAGAASYPVIVQISPLSSITSIAAALGGSVVDTIPGANTYLLNVPLVPSATVASLLGIQWMELNQGVTLPGFVQLGVLPLPRNAPAD
;
A
#
# COMPACT_ATOMS: atom_id res chain seq x y z
N MET A 1 -33.32 17.27 34.07
CA MET A 1 -32.27 18.03 33.34
C MET A 1 -30.88 17.36 33.42
N THR A 2 -30.50 16.74 34.55
CA THR A 2 -29.14 16.17 34.77
C THR A 2 -28.83 14.94 33.92
N GLY A 3 -29.76 13.99 33.78
CA GLY A 3 -29.54 12.76 32.99
C GLY A 3 -29.27 13.00 31.50
N ARG A 4 -29.92 14.01 30.90
CA ARG A 4 -29.67 14.41 29.50
C ARG A 4 -28.26 14.97 29.30
N ARG A 5 -27.72 15.67 30.29
CA ARG A 5 -26.34 16.22 30.24
C ARG A 5 -25.30 15.11 30.38
N ILE A 6 -25.54 14.16 31.28
CA ILE A 6 -24.66 12.99 31.47
C ILE A 6 -24.60 12.15 30.19
N LEU A 7 -25.75 11.91 29.55
CA LEU A 7 -25.81 11.14 28.30
C LEU A 7 -25.08 11.85 27.15
N LEU A 8 -25.20 13.20 27.05
CA LEU A 8 -24.45 13.98 26.06
C LEU A 8 -22.93 13.94 26.29
N VAL A 9 -22.49 14.00 27.55
CA VAL A 9 -21.07 13.90 27.90
C VAL A 9 -20.53 12.50 27.57
N LEU A 10 -21.30 11.44 27.83
CA LEU A 10 -20.92 10.07 27.46
C LEU A 10 -20.81 9.90 25.94
N VAL A 11 -21.78 10.40 25.17
CA VAL A 11 -21.72 10.34 23.70
C VAL A 11 -20.54 11.14 23.15
N LEU A 12 -20.22 12.29 23.74
CA LEU A 12 -19.06 13.08 23.34
C LEU A 12 -17.74 12.32 23.63
N LEU A 13 -17.61 11.75 24.83
CA LEU A 13 -16.42 11.00 25.25
C LEU A 13 -16.21 9.73 24.41
N PHE A 14 -17.28 8.97 24.14
CA PHE A 14 -17.19 7.75 23.32
C PHE A 14 -17.09 8.03 21.82
N GLY A 15 -17.73 9.09 21.31
CA GLY A 15 -17.65 9.49 19.91
C GLY A 15 -16.24 9.94 19.49
N LEU A 16 -15.48 10.52 20.42
CA LEU A 16 -14.07 10.90 20.20
C LEU A 16 -13.12 9.69 20.06
N THR A 17 -13.52 8.51 20.54
CA THR A 17 -12.73 7.27 20.44
C THR A 17 -13.05 6.44 19.20
N ALA A 18 -13.88 6.96 18.30
CA ALA A 18 -14.08 6.36 16.97
C ALA A 18 -12.75 6.40 16.21
N GLN A 19 -11.97 5.33 16.36
CA GLN A 19 -10.82 5.03 15.53
C GLN A 19 -11.37 4.87 14.10
N ALA A 20 -11.32 5.94 13.31
CA ALA A 20 -11.44 5.80 11.87
C ALA A 20 -10.31 4.86 11.47
N GLY A 21 -10.64 3.67 10.96
CA GLY A 21 -9.63 2.76 10.42
C GLY A 21 -8.76 3.57 9.46
N ALA A 22 -7.47 3.68 9.76
CA ALA A 22 -6.58 4.50 8.95
C ALA A 22 -6.66 3.96 7.52
N ALA A 23 -7.22 4.76 6.62
CA ALA A 23 -7.28 4.39 5.23
C ALA A 23 -5.85 4.13 4.76
N SER A 24 -5.64 3.04 4.05
CA SER A 24 -4.33 2.62 3.55
C SER A 24 -4.51 2.19 2.12
N TYR A 25 -3.97 3.00 1.22
CA TYR A 25 -4.04 2.78 -0.20
C TYR A 25 -2.66 2.28 -0.66
N PRO A 26 -2.56 1.02 -1.12
CA PRO A 26 -1.34 0.53 -1.74
C PRO A 26 -1.25 1.14 -3.14
N VAL A 27 -0.20 1.93 -3.39
CA VAL A 27 0.04 2.64 -4.65
C VAL A 27 1.41 2.26 -5.17
N ILE A 28 1.47 1.83 -6.42
CA ILE A 28 2.72 1.65 -7.16
C ILE A 28 3.06 3.00 -7.78
N VAL A 29 4.27 3.48 -7.56
CA VAL A 29 4.76 4.73 -8.15
C VAL A 29 6.06 4.49 -8.90
N GLN A 30 6.24 5.19 -10.01
CA GLN A 30 7.54 5.40 -10.62
C GLN A 30 7.97 6.84 -10.38
N ILE A 31 9.20 7.02 -9.90
CA ILE A 31 9.74 8.35 -9.60
C ILE A 31 10.89 8.70 -10.53
N SER A 32 11.13 10.00 -10.70
CA SER A 32 12.32 10.50 -11.39
C SER A 32 13.60 9.95 -10.72
N PRO A 33 14.66 9.63 -11.49
CA PRO A 33 15.92 9.11 -10.93
C PRO A 33 16.60 10.02 -9.90
N LEU A 34 16.27 11.31 -9.90
CA LEU A 34 16.82 12.29 -8.95
C LEU A 34 15.93 12.47 -7.70
N SER A 35 14.74 11.86 -7.69
CA SER A 35 13.81 11.94 -6.57
C SER A 35 14.15 10.94 -5.47
N SER A 36 13.94 11.34 -4.23
CA SER A 36 14.09 10.47 -3.06
C SER A 36 12.76 9.84 -2.67
N ILE A 37 12.66 8.51 -2.74
CA ILE A 37 11.45 7.79 -2.33
C ILE A 37 11.12 7.98 -0.85
N THR A 38 12.12 8.08 0.02
CA THR A 38 11.93 8.33 1.45
C THR A 38 11.30 9.69 1.72
N SER A 39 11.75 10.74 1.02
CA SER A 39 11.14 12.07 1.11
C SER A 39 9.71 12.08 0.58
N ILE A 40 9.44 11.38 -0.53
CA ILE A 40 8.09 11.26 -1.10
C ILE A 40 7.15 10.54 -0.13
N ALA A 41 7.56 9.40 0.43
CA ALA A 41 6.77 8.65 1.39
C ALA A 41 6.45 9.50 2.63
N ALA A 42 7.44 10.22 3.17
CA ALA A 42 7.23 11.13 4.29
C ALA A 42 6.26 12.26 3.95
N ALA A 43 6.38 12.87 2.76
CA ALA A 43 5.48 13.95 2.32
C ALA A 43 4.03 13.47 2.13
N LEU A 44 3.83 12.22 1.73
CA LEU A 44 2.50 11.60 1.61
C LEU A 44 1.98 11.04 2.93
N GLY A 45 2.75 11.09 4.02
CA GLY A 45 2.41 10.44 5.29
C GLY A 45 2.32 8.92 5.18
N GLY A 46 3.02 8.34 4.19
CA GLY A 46 3.02 6.92 3.87
C GLY A 46 4.32 6.22 4.22
N SER A 47 4.39 4.96 3.82
CA SER A 47 5.57 4.11 4.00
C SER A 47 5.91 3.37 2.72
N VAL A 48 7.19 3.06 2.51
CA VAL A 48 7.64 2.19 1.42
C VAL A 48 7.46 0.74 1.87
N VAL A 49 6.73 -0.02 1.07
CA VAL A 49 6.46 -1.45 1.30
C VAL A 49 7.44 -2.31 0.53
N ASP A 50 7.71 -1.94 -0.73
CA ASP A 50 8.58 -2.71 -1.62
C ASP A 50 9.24 -1.83 -2.69
N THR A 51 10.27 -2.37 -3.36
CA THR A 51 11.05 -1.71 -4.40
C THR A 51 11.41 -2.66 -5.54
N ILE A 52 11.39 -2.15 -6.77
CA ILE A 52 11.94 -2.83 -7.95
C ILE A 52 13.31 -2.20 -8.25
N PRO A 53 14.43 -2.88 -7.93
CA PRO A 53 15.76 -2.34 -8.15
C PRO A 53 16.00 -2.00 -9.62
N GLY A 54 16.62 -0.85 -9.87
CA GLY A 54 16.97 -0.39 -11.22
C GLY A 54 15.83 0.22 -12.04
N ALA A 55 14.58 0.18 -11.57
CA ALA A 55 13.42 0.72 -12.28
C ALA A 55 12.87 2.05 -11.73
N ASN A 56 13.35 2.49 -10.56
CA ASN A 56 12.77 3.60 -9.78
C ASN A 56 11.28 3.43 -9.49
N THR A 57 10.84 2.17 -9.36
CA THR A 57 9.45 1.79 -9.07
C THR A 57 9.34 1.26 -7.66
N TYR A 58 8.35 1.74 -6.93
CA TYR A 58 8.16 1.46 -5.51
C TYR A 58 6.70 1.20 -5.20
N LEU A 59 6.44 0.31 -4.26
CA LEU A 59 5.12 0.14 -3.65
C LEU A 59 5.09 0.96 -2.37
N LEU A 60 4.13 1.90 -2.28
CA LEU A 60 3.88 2.68 -1.08
C LEU A 60 2.54 2.28 -0.49
N ASN A 61 2.42 2.45 0.81
CA ASN A 61 1.15 2.48 1.49
C ASN A 61 0.90 3.90 2.01
N VAL A 62 -0.13 4.56 1.51
CA VAL A 62 -0.42 5.99 1.80
C VAL A 62 -1.82 6.17 2.39
N PRO A 63 -2.02 7.18 3.27
CA PRO A 63 -3.33 7.47 3.84
C PRO A 63 -4.32 8.06 2.83
N LEU A 64 -3.80 8.68 1.77
CA LEU A 64 -4.58 9.28 0.70
C LEU A 64 -3.79 9.22 -0.61
N VAL A 65 -4.46 8.90 -1.71
CA VAL A 65 -3.85 8.94 -3.05
C VAL A 65 -3.70 10.40 -3.48
N PRO A 66 -2.48 10.89 -3.78
CA PRO A 66 -2.27 12.27 -4.19
C PRO A 66 -2.91 12.55 -5.56
N SER A 67 -3.29 13.81 -5.79
CA SER A 67 -3.69 14.24 -7.13
C SER A 67 -2.49 14.21 -8.09
N ALA A 68 -2.75 14.13 -9.40
CA ALA A 68 -1.71 14.12 -10.42
C ALA A 68 -0.75 15.32 -10.29
N THR A 69 -1.27 16.51 -9.96
CA THR A 69 -0.45 17.71 -9.76
C THR A 69 0.51 17.59 -8.58
N VAL A 70 0.02 17.10 -7.43
CA VAL A 70 0.87 16.89 -6.23
C VAL A 70 1.92 15.82 -6.51
N ALA A 71 1.53 14.74 -7.19
CA ALA A 71 2.44 13.66 -7.56
C ALA A 71 3.57 14.16 -8.47
N SER A 72 3.24 14.93 -9.52
CA SER A 72 4.26 15.51 -10.41
C SER A 72 5.22 16.45 -9.68
N LEU A 73 4.74 17.26 -8.73
CA LEU A 73 5.58 18.15 -7.91
C LEU A 73 6.56 17.38 -7.00
N LEU A 74 6.15 16.19 -6.54
CA LEU A 74 7.00 15.28 -5.78
C LEU A 74 7.96 14.47 -6.68
N GLY A 75 7.89 14.64 -8.01
CA GLY A 75 8.70 13.92 -8.97
C GLY A 75 8.23 12.49 -9.23
N ILE A 76 6.96 12.18 -8.94
CA ILE A 76 6.31 10.94 -9.37
C ILE A 76 5.95 11.11 -10.86
N GLN A 77 6.48 10.24 -11.70
CA GLN A 77 6.25 10.25 -13.16
C GLN A 77 4.97 9.49 -13.54
N TRP A 78 4.68 8.44 -12.78
CA TRP A 78 3.50 7.59 -12.98
C TRP A 78 3.07 7.00 -11.64
N MET A 79 1.76 6.78 -11.47
CA MET A 79 1.23 6.06 -10.32
C MET A 79 0.03 5.19 -10.72
N GLU A 80 -0.14 4.07 -10.02
CA GLU A 80 -1.31 3.19 -10.13
C GLU A 80 -1.66 2.63 -8.76
N LEU A 81 -2.95 2.45 -8.49
CA LEU A 81 -3.39 1.69 -7.32
C LEU A 81 -3.03 0.22 -7.49
N ASN A 82 -2.39 -0.38 -6.49
CA ASN A 82 -2.10 -1.80 -6.49
C ASN A 82 -3.40 -2.61 -6.29
N GLN A 83 -4.12 -2.86 -7.38
CA GLN A 83 -5.27 -3.74 -7.40
C GLN A 83 -4.76 -5.18 -7.43
N GLY A 84 -5.18 -6.00 -6.46
CA GLY A 84 -4.82 -7.42 -6.45
C GLY A 84 -5.31 -8.13 -7.72
N VAL A 85 -4.58 -9.15 -8.15
CA VAL A 85 -5.00 -10.01 -9.27
C VAL A 85 -5.35 -11.41 -8.76
N THR A 86 -6.42 -11.99 -9.29
CA THR A 86 -6.77 -13.38 -9.02
C THR A 86 -6.09 -14.27 -10.05
N LEU A 87 -5.28 -15.22 -9.59
CA LEU A 87 -4.70 -16.24 -10.48
C LEU A 87 -5.84 -17.05 -11.12
N PRO A 88 -5.81 -17.29 -12.43
CA PRO A 88 -6.76 -18.19 -13.05
C PRO A 88 -6.62 -19.58 -12.42
N GLY A 89 -7.75 -20.28 -12.23
CA GLY A 89 -7.73 -21.65 -11.76
C GLY A 89 -7.00 -22.55 -12.76
N PHE A 90 -5.92 -23.18 -12.33
CA PHE A 90 -5.24 -24.19 -13.14
C PHE A 90 -5.80 -25.57 -12.77
N VAL A 91 -6.23 -26.35 -13.76
CA VAL A 91 -6.29 -27.81 -13.60
C VAL A 91 -4.86 -28.30 -13.70
N GLN A 92 -4.36 -29.01 -12.69
CA GLN A 92 -3.02 -29.60 -12.74
C GLN A 92 -3.01 -30.72 -13.79
N LEU A 93 -2.69 -30.36 -15.04
CA LEU A 93 -2.54 -31.30 -16.14
C LEU A 93 -1.13 -31.89 -16.11
N GLY A 94 -0.94 -32.89 -15.24
CA GLY A 94 0.26 -33.72 -15.22
C GLY A 94 1.37 -33.20 -14.30
N VAL A 95 1.89 -34.11 -13.48
CA VAL A 95 3.17 -33.96 -12.80
C VAL A 95 4.20 -34.63 -13.70
N LEU A 96 5.26 -33.91 -14.09
CA LEU A 96 6.43 -34.54 -14.73
C LEU A 96 7.38 -35.00 -13.61
N PRO A 97 7.44 -36.30 -13.29
CA PRO A 97 8.40 -36.77 -12.30
C PRO A 97 9.80 -36.61 -12.87
N LEU A 98 10.60 -35.75 -12.24
CA LEU A 98 12.03 -35.70 -12.50
C LEU A 98 12.72 -36.84 -11.75
N PRO A 99 13.66 -37.57 -12.37
CA PRO A 99 14.49 -38.53 -11.66
C PRO A 99 15.21 -37.81 -10.52
N ARG A 100 15.22 -38.40 -9.32
CA ARG A 100 16.12 -37.94 -8.27
C ARG A 100 17.54 -38.13 -8.79
N ASN A 101 18.34 -37.07 -8.78
CA ASN A 101 19.77 -37.13 -9.09
C ASN A 101 20.39 -38.26 -8.26
N ALA A 102 20.79 -39.35 -8.93
CA ALA A 102 21.74 -40.28 -8.35
C ALA A 102 23.08 -39.53 -8.24
N PRO A 103 23.85 -39.72 -7.16
CA PRO A 103 25.19 -39.17 -7.08
C PRO A 103 26.02 -39.64 -8.29
N ALA A 104 26.87 -38.76 -8.80
CA ALA A 104 27.86 -39.14 -9.79
C ALA A 104 28.87 -40.11 -9.12
N ASP A 105 29.10 -41.26 -9.77
CA ASP A 105 30.18 -42.21 -9.44
C ASP A 105 31.57 -41.58 -9.63
#